data_AF-A0AAU3DLK2-F1
#
_entry.id   AF-A0AAU3DLK2-F1
#
_cell.length_a   1.000
_cell.length_b   1.000
_cell.length_c   1.000
_cell.angle_alpha   90.00
_cell.angle_beta   90.00
_cell.angle_gamma   90.00
#
_symmetry.space_group_name_H-M   'P 1'
#
loop_
_entity.id
_entity.type
_entity.pdbx_description
1 polymer ?
#
loop_
_entity_poly.entity_id
_entity_poly.type
_entity_poly.pdbx_seq_one_letter_code
_entity_poly.pdbx_strand_id
1 'polypeptide(L)'
;MTKMNRETVVTEALDLLDDVGLETVSTRRLAKRLGVEQPSLYYHFKTKKDLLAAMAEAAMAPHTHAALPEPEDDWRSWFLDNSRSFRRTLLMRRDGARLHAGSTPTGDLDRIRRKMAFLVASGVPERQAQMAMLAAGRFTVGCVLEEQAEAGAPKAGGLPDDVPVLDHEAAFEAGLALILGGLEQHMPSRS
;
A
#
# COMPACT_ATOMS: atom_id res chain seq x y z
N MET A 1 26.92 6.26 18.29
CA MET A 1 26.90 5.72 16.92
C MET A 1 25.78 4.69 16.85
N THR A 2 24.68 5.00 16.18
CA THR A 2 23.59 4.03 15.95
C THR A 2 24.16 2.87 15.17
N LYS A 3 24.00 1.64 15.68
CA LYS A 3 24.52 0.44 15.05
C LYS A 3 23.84 0.29 13.69
N MET A 4 24.59 0.38 12.61
CA MET A 4 24.07 0.18 11.26
C MET A 4 23.61 -1.28 11.11
N ASN A 5 22.30 -1.47 11.15
CA ASN A 5 21.63 -2.74 10.90
C ASN A 5 20.63 -2.56 9.74
N ARG A 6 20.09 -3.68 9.25
CA ARG A 6 19.19 -3.70 8.10
C ARG A 6 17.97 -2.77 8.29
N GLU A 7 17.38 -2.77 9.48
CA GLU A 7 16.20 -1.96 9.82
C GLU A 7 16.50 -0.45 9.81
N THR A 8 17.64 -0.04 10.36
CA THR A 8 18.08 1.37 10.36
C THR A 8 18.28 1.85 8.93
N VAL A 9 18.92 1.04 8.08
CA VAL A 9 19.15 1.39 6.67
C VAL A 9 17.83 1.54 5.90
N VAL A 10 16.84 0.67 6.16
CA VAL A 10 15.51 0.76 5.52
C VAL A 10 14.76 2.00 5.99
N THR A 11 14.80 2.30 7.28
CA THR A 11 14.15 3.49 7.86
C THR A 11 14.71 4.76 7.22
N GLU A 12 16.04 4.89 7.16
CA GLU A 12 16.70 6.03 6.53
C GLU A 12 16.47 6.12 5.02
N ALA A 13 16.24 4.98 4.35
CA ALA A 13 15.89 4.94 2.94
C ALA A 13 14.44 5.39 2.69
N LEU A 14 13.51 5.07 3.59
CA LEU A 14 12.14 5.57 3.57
C LEU A 14 12.07 7.06 3.88
N ASP A 15 12.88 7.56 4.81
CA ASP A 15 12.95 8.99 5.08
C ASP A 15 13.58 9.74 3.90
N LEU A 16 14.61 9.16 3.26
CA LEU A 16 15.15 9.69 2.01
C LEU A 16 14.09 9.69 0.89
N LEU A 17 13.23 8.68 0.82
CA LEU A 17 12.14 8.62 -0.15
C LEU A 17 11.18 9.80 0.03
N ASP A 18 10.80 10.11 1.27
CA ASP A 18 9.92 11.25 1.55
C ASP A 18 10.58 12.58 1.14
N ASP A 19 11.86 12.74 1.42
CA ASP A 19 12.63 13.94 1.09
C ASP A 19 12.74 14.17 -0.44
N VAL A 20 13.09 13.13 -1.21
CA VAL A 20 13.54 13.32 -2.61
C VAL A 20 12.70 12.61 -3.67
N GLY A 21 11.75 11.77 -3.27
CA GLY A 21 10.94 10.96 -4.18
C GLY A 21 11.68 9.75 -4.74
N LEU A 22 10.92 8.77 -5.21
CA LEU A 22 11.38 7.42 -5.54
C LEU A 22 12.44 7.40 -6.65
N GLU A 23 12.28 8.26 -7.66
CA GLU A 23 13.24 8.37 -8.78
C GLU A 23 14.63 8.80 -8.33
N THR A 24 14.68 9.64 -7.30
CA THR A 24 15.93 10.23 -6.81
C THR A 24 16.64 9.31 -5.80
N VAL A 25 15.92 8.35 -5.20
CA VAL A 25 16.51 7.39 -4.25
C VAL A 25 17.60 6.55 -4.93
N SER A 26 18.79 6.53 -4.33
CA SER A 26 19.93 5.74 -4.79
C SER A 26 20.82 5.32 -3.62
N THR A 27 21.52 4.19 -3.77
CA THR A 27 22.46 3.69 -2.74
C THR A 27 23.56 4.70 -2.42
N ARG A 28 24.01 5.49 -3.41
CA ARG A 28 24.99 6.58 -3.19
C ARG A 28 24.44 7.69 -2.28
N ARG A 29 23.21 8.14 -2.52
CA ARG A 29 22.57 9.18 -1.68
C ARG A 29 22.29 8.66 -0.27
N LEU A 30 21.84 7.42 -0.17
CA LEU A 30 21.61 6.76 1.11
C LEU A 30 22.91 6.62 1.91
N ALA A 31 24.01 6.19 1.29
CA ALA A 31 25.31 6.08 1.94
C ALA A 31 25.79 7.44 2.46
N LYS A 32 25.67 8.49 1.64
CA LYS A 32 25.97 9.87 2.04
C LYS A 32 25.11 10.31 3.23
N ARG A 33 23.80 10.02 3.22
CA ARG A 33 22.88 10.35 4.31
C ARG A 33 23.29 9.66 5.62
N LEU A 34 23.63 8.39 5.54
CA LEU A 34 24.06 7.57 6.67
C LEU A 34 25.48 7.88 7.16
N GLY A 35 26.26 8.69 6.42
CA GLY A 35 27.65 8.98 6.74
C GLY A 35 28.57 7.76 6.60
N VAL A 36 28.24 6.83 5.70
CA VAL A 36 29.00 5.59 5.46
C VAL A 36 29.44 5.48 4.01
N GLU A 37 30.42 4.62 3.77
CA GLU A 37 30.86 4.27 2.43
C GLU A 37 29.83 3.38 1.72
N GLN A 38 29.67 3.53 0.40
CA GLN A 38 28.68 2.75 -0.37
C GLN A 38 28.87 1.22 -0.25
N PRO A 39 30.10 0.67 -0.23
CA PRO A 39 30.37 -0.74 0.11
C PRO A 39 29.68 -1.23 1.39
N SER A 40 29.54 -0.38 2.41
CA SER A 40 28.89 -0.73 3.67
C SER A 40 27.40 -1.10 3.49
N LEU A 41 26.71 -0.51 2.51
CA LEU A 41 25.33 -0.85 2.20
C LEU A 41 25.18 -2.22 1.52
N TYR A 42 26.18 -2.64 0.74
CA TYR A 42 26.14 -3.92 0.02
C TYR A 42 26.17 -5.13 0.96
N TYR A 43 26.68 -4.97 2.18
CA TYR A 43 26.56 -5.99 3.23
C TYR A 43 25.10 -6.26 3.64
N HIS A 44 24.23 -5.24 3.53
CA HIS A 44 22.81 -5.37 3.87
C HIS A 44 21.93 -5.65 2.66
N PHE A 45 22.24 -5.04 1.50
CA PHE A 45 21.45 -5.11 0.28
C PHE A 45 22.35 -5.27 -0.93
N LYS A 46 22.32 -6.43 -1.58
CA LYS A 46 23.20 -6.72 -2.72
C LYS A 46 22.88 -5.85 -3.93
N THR A 47 21.63 -5.42 -4.09
CA THR A 47 21.17 -4.60 -5.22
C THR A 47 20.24 -3.48 -4.76
N LYS A 48 20.05 -2.44 -5.62
CA LYS A 48 19.01 -1.42 -5.42
C LYS A 48 17.61 -2.06 -5.34
N LYS A 49 17.38 -3.13 -6.11
CA LYS A 49 16.11 -3.87 -6.08
C LYS A 49 15.86 -4.51 -4.70
N ASP A 50 16.87 -5.09 -4.07
CA ASP A 50 16.73 -5.68 -2.73
C ASP A 50 16.41 -4.62 -1.67
N LEU A 51 17.01 -3.43 -1.80
CA LEU A 51 16.70 -2.29 -0.94
C LEU A 51 15.25 -1.82 -1.14
N LEU A 52 14.82 -1.62 -2.40
CA LEU A 52 13.46 -1.20 -2.72
C LEU A 52 12.41 -2.22 -2.25
N ALA A 53 12.69 -3.52 -2.39
CA ALA A 53 11.81 -4.57 -1.88
C ALA A 53 11.67 -4.49 -0.34
N ALA A 54 12.77 -4.30 0.38
CA ALA A 54 12.73 -4.15 1.83
C ALA A 54 12.04 -2.85 2.28
N MET A 55 12.21 -1.76 1.53
CA MET A 55 11.48 -0.52 1.73
C MET A 55 9.98 -0.72 1.53
N ALA A 56 9.57 -1.39 0.46
CA ALA A 56 8.15 -1.68 0.20
C ALA A 56 7.54 -2.53 1.31
N GLU A 57 8.24 -3.56 1.77
CA GLU A 57 7.81 -4.41 2.89
C GLU A 57 7.64 -3.60 4.19
N ALA A 58 8.64 -2.79 4.54
CA ALA A 58 8.59 -1.95 5.74
C ALA A 58 7.52 -0.85 5.66
N ALA A 59 7.34 -0.21 4.51
CA ALA A 59 6.30 0.78 4.29
C ALA A 59 4.90 0.17 4.42
N MET A 60 4.75 -1.11 4.07
CA MET A 60 3.49 -1.84 4.17
C MET A 60 3.19 -2.40 5.57
N ALA A 61 4.15 -2.35 6.50
CA ALA A 61 4.03 -2.89 7.86
C ALA A 61 2.74 -2.45 8.61
N PRO A 62 2.29 -1.17 8.54
CA PRO A 62 1.06 -0.75 9.19
C PRO A 62 -0.18 -1.53 8.71
N HIS A 63 -0.27 -1.81 7.42
CA HIS A 63 -1.38 -2.59 6.85
C HIS A 63 -1.21 -4.09 7.07
N THR A 64 0.01 -4.62 6.88
CA THR A 64 0.25 -6.06 6.99
C THR A 64 0.13 -6.53 8.44
N HIS A 65 0.48 -5.69 9.42
CA HIS A 65 0.35 -6.00 10.86
C HIS A 65 -0.99 -5.58 11.47
N ALA A 66 -1.87 -4.94 10.70
CA ALA A 66 -3.23 -4.61 11.15
C ALA A 66 -3.96 -5.87 11.65
N ALA A 67 -4.85 -5.69 12.63
CA ALA A 67 -5.62 -6.77 13.22
C ALA A 67 -6.28 -7.65 12.14
N LEU A 68 -6.20 -8.96 12.34
CA LEU A 68 -6.91 -9.91 11.49
C LEU A 68 -8.39 -9.95 11.91
N PRO A 69 -9.30 -10.26 10.98
CA PRO A 69 -10.71 -10.41 11.32
C PRO A 69 -10.92 -11.53 12.35
N GLU A 70 -11.84 -11.31 13.26
CA GLU A 70 -12.39 -12.30 14.18
C GLU A 70 -13.67 -12.93 13.59
N PRO A 71 -14.04 -14.17 13.96
CA PRO A 71 -15.21 -14.86 13.39
C PRO A 71 -16.53 -14.09 13.50
N GLU A 72 -16.67 -13.25 14.53
CA GLU A 72 -17.87 -12.47 14.83
C GLU A 72 -17.94 -11.13 14.07
N ASP A 73 -16.87 -10.73 13.38
CA ASP A 73 -16.82 -9.47 12.64
C ASP A 73 -17.80 -9.48 11.45
N ASP A 74 -18.41 -8.32 11.17
CA ASP A 74 -19.14 -8.12 9.93
C ASP A 74 -18.16 -8.04 8.75
N TRP A 75 -18.22 -9.02 7.86
CA TRP A 75 -17.29 -9.13 6.73
C TRP A 75 -17.32 -7.92 5.79
N ARG A 76 -18.45 -7.22 5.69
CA ARG A 76 -18.59 -6.02 4.85
C ARG A 76 -17.78 -4.88 5.41
N SER A 77 -18.04 -4.55 6.67
CA SER A 77 -17.31 -3.52 7.42
C SER A 77 -15.82 -3.83 7.41
N TRP A 78 -15.45 -5.09 7.69
CA TRP A 78 -14.06 -5.53 7.64
C TRP A 78 -13.42 -5.36 6.25
N PHE A 79 -14.12 -5.71 5.17
CA PHE A 79 -13.59 -5.58 3.80
C PHE A 79 -13.32 -4.12 3.44
N LEU A 80 -14.22 -3.22 3.83
CA LEU A 80 -14.05 -1.77 3.65
C LEU A 80 -12.84 -1.27 4.45
N ASP A 81 -12.77 -1.63 5.74
CA ASP A 81 -11.70 -1.17 6.64
C ASP A 81 -10.33 -1.73 6.26
N ASN A 82 -10.28 -2.96 5.75
CA ASN A 82 -9.05 -3.52 5.17
C ASN A 82 -8.58 -2.68 3.98
N SER A 83 -9.48 -2.31 3.06
CA SER A 83 -9.15 -1.48 1.89
C SER A 83 -8.75 -0.05 2.28
N ARG A 84 -9.43 0.56 3.25
CA ARG A 84 -9.08 1.87 3.81
C ARG A 84 -7.72 1.85 4.50
N SER A 85 -7.45 0.81 5.29
CA SER A 85 -6.15 0.59 5.93
C SER A 85 -5.03 0.49 4.89
N PHE A 86 -5.29 -0.20 3.77
CA PHE A 86 -4.35 -0.29 2.68
C PHE A 86 -4.09 1.07 2.04
N ARG A 87 -5.15 1.81 1.67
CA ARG A 87 -5.05 3.17 1.11
C ARG A 87 -4.24 4.10 2.01
N ARG A 88 -4.61 4.17 3.29
CA ARG A 88 -3.93 5.01 4.29
C ARG A 88 -2.44 4.67 4.35
N THR A 89 -2.09 3.39 4.32
CA THR A 89 -0.69 2.94 4.39
C THR A 89 0.10 3.37 3.15
N LEU A 90 -0.47 3.25 1.94
CA LEU A 90 0.19 3.72 0.71
C LEU A 90 0.42 5.24 0.72
N LEU A 91 -0.48 6.00 1.34
CA LEU A 91 -0.40 7.46 1.47
C LEU A 91 0.58 7.94 2.55
N MET A 92 1.05 7.08 3.46
CA MET A 92 1.97 7.48 4.53
C MET A 92 3.34 7.93 4.04
N ARG A 93 3.75 7.51 2.83
CA ARG A 93 5.05 7.80 2.26
C ARG A 93 4.90 8.38 0.86
N ARG A 94 5.78 9.32 0.52
CA ARG A 94 5.86 9.86 -0.84
C ARG A 94 6.15 8.74 -1.83
N ASP A 95 5.46 8.75 -2.98
CA ASP A 95 5.55 7.68 -3.99
C ASP A 95 5.25 6.26 -3.43
N GLY A 96 4.55 6.15 -2.30
CA GLY A 96 4.29 4.88 -1.62
C GLY A 96 3.55 3.86 -2.50
N ALA A 97 2.59 4.31 -3.31
CA ALA A 97 1.91 3.43 -4.28
C ALA A 97 2.84 2.93 -5.39
N ARG A 98 3.77 3.77 -5.85
CA ARG A 98 4.77 3.39 -6.87
C ARG A 98 5.79 2.40 -6.31
N LEU A 99 6.23 2.63 -5.06
CA LEU A 99 7.09 1.70 -4.34
C LEU A 99 6.41 0.33 -4.17
N HIS A 100 5.12 0.31 -3.84
CA HIS A 100 4.34 -0.91 -3.74
C HIS A 100 4.17 -1.63 -5.09
N ALA A 101 3.76 -0.94 -6.15
CA ALA A 101 3.44 -1.54 -7.46
C ALA A 101 4.64 -2.27 -8.11
N GLY A 102 5.87 -1.86 -7.81
CA GLY A 102 7.10 -2.53 -8.27
C GLY A 102 7.58 -3.70 -7.41
N SER A 103 6.85 -4.03 -6.33
CA SER A 103 7.25 -5.05 -5.36
C SER A 103 6.55 -6.39 -5.59
N THR A 104 7.25 -7.49 -5.27
CA THR A 104 6.60 -8.79 -5.09
C THR A 104 6.14 -8.89 -3.63
N PRO A 105 4.93 -9.38 -3.34
CA PRO A 105 4.52 -9.67 -1.97
C PRO A 105 5.49 -10.69 -1.34
N THR A 106 6.43 -10.22 -0.52
CA THR A 106 7.25 -11.05 0.38
C THR A 106 6.59 -11.23 1.74
N GLY A 107 5.46 -10.55 1.96
CA GLY A 107 4.73 -10.53 3.21
C GLY A 107 4.14 -11.89 3.61
N ASP A 108 3.65 -11.91 4.84
CA ASP A 108 3.12 -13.10 5.50
C ASP A 108 1.90 -13.69 4.76
N LEU A 109 2.16 -14.70 3.92
CA LEU A 109 1.13 -15.44 3.18
C LEU A 109 0.06 -16.05 4.11
N ASP A 110 0.39 -16.33 5.37
CA ASP A 110 -0.58 -16.86 6.33
C ASP A 110 -1.63 -15.82 6.70
N ARG A 111 -1.27 -14.54 6.77
CA ARG A 111 -2.24 -13.46 7.00
C ARG A 111 -3.19 -13.32 5.83
N ILE A 112 -2.70 -13.39 4.59
CA ILE A 112 -3.55 -13.39 3.39
C ILE A 112 -4.52 -14.58 3.43
N ARG A 113 -4.02 -15.79 3.75
CA ARG A 113 -4.85 -16.99 3.91
C ARG A 113 -5.94 -16.80 4.97
N ARG A 114 -5.61 -16.21 6.13
CA ARG A 114 -6.59 -15.96 7.20
C ARG A 114 -7.68 -14.97 6.80
N LYS A 115 -7.30 -13.87 6.12
CA LYS A 115 -8.25 -12.90 5.55
C LYS A 115 -9.22 -13.58 4.56
N MET A 116 -8.69 -14.42 3.69
CA MET A 116 -9.49 -15.19 2.73
C MET A 116 -10.41 -16.20 3.42
N ALA A 117 -9.89 -16.94 4.41
CA ALA A 117 -10.67 -17.91 5.17
C ALA A 117 -11.84 -17.25 5.91
N PHE A 118 -11.64 -16.06 6.47
CA PHE A 118 -12.71 -15.28 7.11
C PHE A 118 -13.83 -14.90 6.13
N LEU A 119 -13.49 -14.37 4.95
CA LEU A 119 -14.50 -14.04 3.93
C LEU A 119 -15.31 -15.27 3.52
N VAL A 120 -14.63 -16.41 3.30
CA VAL A 120 -15.29 -17.67 2.94
C VAL A 120 -16.18 -18.19 4.07
N ALA A 121 -15.70 -18.15 5.32
CA ALA A 121 -16.48 -18.54 6.50
C ALA A 121 -17.73 -17.66 6.70
N SER A 122 -17.68 -16.40 6.23
CA SER A 122 -18.80 -15.46 6.25
C SER A 122 -19.85 -15.72 5.16
N GLY A 123 -19.65 -16.76 4.34
CA GLY A 123 -20.55 -17.17 3.26
C GLY A 123 -20.23 -16.53 1.90
N VAL A 124 -19.13 -15.77 1.79
CA VAL A 124 -18.69 -15.22 0.51
C VAL A 124 -18.10 -16.35 -0.33
N PRO A 125 -18.57 -16.59 -1.57
CA PRO A 125 -17.97 -17.61 -2.43
C PRO A 125 -16.48 -17.35 -2.66
N GLU A 126 -15.63 -18.37 -2.57
CA GLU A 126 -14.16 -18.24 -2.57
C GLU A 126 -13.62 -17.46 -3.77
N ARG A 127 -14.09 -17.80 -4.98
CA ARG A 127 -13.67 -17.11 -6.21
C ARG A 127 -14.03 -15.62 -6.17
N GLN A 128 -15.18 -15.27 -5.63
CA GLN A 128 -15.67 -13.90 -5.52
C GLN A 128 -14.90 -13.13 -4.45
N ALA A 129 -14.61 -13.76 -3.30
CA ALA A 129 -13.73 -13.19 -2.29
C ALA A 129 -12.34 -12.87 -2.87
N GLN A 130 -11.76 -13.81 -3.63
CA GLN A 130 -10.45 -13.63 -4.25
C GLN A 130 -10.49 -12.47 -5.26
N MET A 131 -11.51 -12.45 -6.11
CA MET A 131 -11.62 -11.41 -7.13
C MET A 131 -11.90 -10.03 -6.52
N ALA A 132 -12.71 -9.95 -5.47
CA ALA A 132 -12.99 -8.70 -4.77
C ALA A 132 -11.74 -8.16 -4.06
N MET A 133 -10.97 -9.00 -3.39
CA MET A 133 -9.69 -8.59 -2.77
C MET A 133 -8.68 -8.09 -3.81
N LEU A 134 -8.56 -8.78 -4.95
CA LEU A 134 -7.70 -8.35 -6.06
C LEU A 134 -8.19 -7.04 -6.69
N ALA A 135 -9.50 -6.90 -6.91
CA ALA A 135 -10.11 -5.71 -7.48
C ALA A 135 -9.95 -4.50 -6.56
N ALA A 136 -10.31 -4.63 -5.29
CA ALA A 136 -10.16 -3.56 -4.30
C ALA A 136 -8.69 -3.17 -4.11
N GLY A 137 -7.76 -4.13 -4.07
CA GLY A 137 -6.33 -3.85 -4.00
C GLY A 137 -5.83 -3.04 -5.19
N ARG A 138 -6.15 -3.47 -6.43
CA ARG A 138 -5.73 -2.77 -7.65
C ARG A 138 -6.39 -1.40 -7.79
N PHE A 139 -7.67 -1.30 -7.47
CA PHE A 139 -8.41 -0.04 -7.42
C PHE A 139 -7.73 0.94 -6.45
N THR A 140 -7.43 0.49 -5.23
CA THR A 140 -6.76 1.30 -4.21
C THR A 140 -5.41 1.81 -4.68
N VAL A 141 -4.58 0.94 -5.27
CA VAL A 141 -3.28 1.35 -5.84
C VAL A 141 -3.47 2.39 -6.94
N GLY A 142 -4.43 2.21 -7.85
CA GLY A 142 -4.75 3.17 -8.90
C GLY A 142 -5.15 4.54 -8.36
N CYS A 143 -6.09 4.58 -7.41
CA CYS A 143 -6.50 5.83 -6.76
C CYS A 143 -5.31 6.58 -6.13
N VAL A 144 -4.48 5.85 -5.36
CA VAL A 144 -3.34 6.49 -4.67
C VAL A 144 -2.26 6.91 -5.65
N LEU A 145 -2.06 6.20 -6.77
CA LEU A 145 -1.12 6.62 -7.82
C LEU A 145 -1.51 7.96 -8.42
N GLU A 146 -2.79 8.14 -8.77
CA GLU A 146 -3.31 9.40 -9.32
C GLU A 146 -3.22 10.54 -8.28
N GLU A 147 -3.64 10.29 -7.04
CA GLU A 147 -3.59 11.26 -5.94
C GLU A 147 -2.15 11.73 -5.66
N GLN A 148 -1.18 10.80 -5.61
CA GLN A 148 0.22 11.14 -5.39
C GLN A 148 0.86 11.83 -6.60
N ALA A 149 0.44 11.51 -7.83
CA ALA A 149 0.93 12.15 -9.04
C ALA A 149 0.47 13.62 -9.11
N GLU A 150 -0.79 13.90 -8.77
CA GLU A 150 -1.33 15.26 -8.71
C GLU A 150 -0.63 16.11 -7.65
N ALA A 151 -0.43 15.57 -6.44
CA ALA A 151 0.27 16.27 -5.36
C ALA A 151 1.74 16.57 -5.68
N GLY A 152 2.38 15.74 -6.52
CA GLY A 152 3.78 15.89 -6.93
C GLY A 152 4.01 16.75 -8.18
N ALA A 153 2.96 17.03 -8.96
CA ALA A 153 3.07 17.87 -10.14
C ALA A 153 3.32 19.35 -9.74
N PRO A 154 4.19 20.09 -10.45
CA PRO A 154 4.13 21.56 -10.40
C PRO A 154 2.69 21.96 -10.70
N LYS A 155 2.15 22.99 -10.03
CA LYS A 155 0.83 23.56 -10.37
C LYS A 155 0.90 24.05 -11.83
N ALA A 156 0.69 23.16 -12.79
CA ALA A 156 0.50 23.47 -14.18
C ALA A 156 -0.74 24.38 -14.22
N GLY A 157 -0.64 25.49 -14.95
CA GLY A 157 -1.63 26.56 -15.01
C GLY A 157 -3.04 26.01 -14.82
N GLY A 158 -3.63 26.43 -13.70
CA GLY A 158 -4.76 25.77 -13.06
C GLY A 158 -5.85 25.42 -14.06
N LEU A 159 -6.46 24.26 -13.83
CA LEU A 159 -7.82 24.03 -14.32
C LEU A 159 -8.65 25.31 -14.08
N PRO A 160 -9.53 25.68 -15.03
CA PRO A 160 -10.43 26.80 -14.84
C PRO A 160 -11.06 26.80 -13.43
N ASP A 161 -11.24 27.98 -12.82
CA ASP A 161 -11.72 28.10 -11.43
C ASP A 161 -13.09 27.43 -11.19
N ASP A 162 -13.83 27.11 -12.26
CA ASP A 162 -15.11 26.39 -12.23
C ASP A 162 -14.97 24.86 -12.21
N VAL A 163 -13.77 24.30 -12.37
CA VAL A 163 -13.52 22.87 -12.22
C VAL A 163 -13.38 22.54 -10.73
N PRO A 164 -14.29 21.71 -10.16
CA PRO A 164 -14.19 21.32 -8.77
C PRO A 164 -12.89 20.56 -8.50
N VAL A 165 -12.24 20.86 -7.36
CA VAL A 165 -11.14 20.04 -6.85
C VAL A 165 -11.65 18.61 -6.65
N LEU A 166 -10.91 17.63 -7.17
CA LEU A 166 -11.28 16.22 -7.03
C LEU A 166 -11.16 15.79 -5.56
N ASP A 167 -12.28 15.40 -4.96
CA ASP A 167 -12.29 14.79 -3.64
C ASP A 167 -11.87 13.31 -3.75
N HIS A 168 -10.56 13.07 -3.64
CA HIS A 168 -9.98 11.74 -3.73
C HIS A 168 -10.54 10.76 -2.69
N GLU A 169 -10.87 11.24 -1.49
CA GLU A 169 -11.46 10.40 -0.43
C GLU A 169 -12.88 9.98 -0.81
N ALA A 170 -13.73 10.93 -1.21
CA ALA A 170 -15.10 10.63 -1.59
C ALA A 170 -15.15 9.73 -2.84
N ALA A 171 -14.28 9.97 -3.82
CA ALA A 171 -14.18 9.12 -5.02
C ALA A 171 -13.72 7.69 -4.67
N PHE A 172 -12.76 7.55 -3.75
CA PHE A 172 -12.30 6.25 -3.27
C PHE A 172 -13.43 5.49 -2.55
N GLU A 173 -14.11 6.13 -1.60
CA GLU A 173 -15.20 5.51 -0.84
C GLU A 173 -16.37 5.09 -1.75
N ALA A 174 -16.74 5.93 -2.72
CA ALA A 174 -17.77 5.60 -3.70
C ALA A 174 -17.38 4.38 -4.56
N GLY A 175 -16.15 4.34 -5.08
CA GLY A 175 -15.68 3.20 -5.87
C GLY A 175 -15.56 1.91 -5.06
N LEU A 176 -15.12 2.01 -3.80
CA LEU A 176 -15.04 0.87 -2.90
C LEU A 176 -16.44 0.31 -2.55
N ALA A 177 -17.43 1.19 -2.35
CA ALA A 177 -18.82 0.79 -2.14
C ALA A 177 -19.41 0.06 -3.36
N LEU A 178 -19.06 0.48 -4.60
CA LEU A 178 -19.46 -0.24 -5.81
C LEU A 178 -18.89 -1.66 -5.87
N ILE A 179 -17.62 -1.84 -5.47
CA ILE A 179 -16.99 -3.17 -5.40
C ILE A 179 -17.71 -4.05 -4.37
N LEU A 180 -17.98 -3.51 -3.18
CA LEU A 180 -18.70 -4.24 -2.13
C LEU A 180 -20.11 -4.62 -2.58
N GLY A 181 -20.88 -3.67 -3.13
CA GLY A 181 -22.24 -3.93 -3.62
C GLY A 181 -22.28 -5.00 -4.73
N GLY A 182 -21.27 -5.02 -5.60
CA GLY A 182 -21.11 -6.11 -6.59
C GLY A 182 -20.81 -7.47 -5.94
N LEU A 183 -20.00 -7.50 -4.89
CA LEU A 183 -19.72 -8.72 -4.13
C LEU A 183 -20.97 -9.25 -3.42
N GLU A 184 -21.78 -8.36 -2.84
CA GLU A 184 -23.02 -8.72 -2.15
C GLU A 184 -24.05 -9.41 -3.05
N GLN A 185 -24.13 -9.03 -4.34
CA GLN A 185 -25.03 -9.66 -5.31
C GLN A 185 -24.70 -11.14 -5.57
N HIS A 186 -23.48 -11.57 -5.25
CA HIS A 186 -23.04 -12.95 -5.40
C HIS A 186 -23.19 -13.77 -4.11
N MET A 187 -23.71 -13.17 -3.04
CA MET A 187 -23.98 -13.89 -1.81
C MET A 187 -25.16 -14.86 -2.02
N PRO A 188 -25.08 -16.09 -1.48
CA PRO A 188 -26.23 -16.99 -1.50
C PRO A 188 -27.41 -16.33 -0.77
N SER A 189 -28.61 -16.43 -1.36
CA SER A 189 -29.83 -15.96 -0.71
C SER A 189 -29.97 -16.68 0.63
N ARG A 190 -30.16 -15.93 1.71
CA ARG A 190 -30.49 -16.52 3.02
C ARG A 190 -31.91 -17.10 2.91
N SER A 191 -32.01 -18.43 2.79
CA SER A 191 -33.26 -19.18 2.89
C SER A 191 -33.78 -19.20 4.33
#